data_AF-A0A3B9PYF7-F1
#
_entry.id   AF-A0A3B9PYF7-F1
#
_cell.length_a   1.000
_cell.length_b   1.000
_cell.length_c   1.000
_cell.angle_alpha   90.00
_cell.angle_beta   90.00
_cell.angle_gamma   90.00
#
_symmetry.space_group_name_H-M   'P 1'
#
loop_
_entity.id
_entity.type
_entity.pdbx_description
1 polymer ?
#
loop_
_entity_poly.entity_id
_entity_poly.type
_entity_poly.pdbx_seq_one_letter_code
_entity_poly.pdbx_strand_id
1 'polypeptide(L)'
;MYELSDAGLEILRMTRYSTALGQLMLCRVAESGYVQIAGPVNTADHKSMCDEMTELGAELILIDGAVDRRSIAAPATSDAIILATGAVLSRSMKKVVEETLHILNIYQLPQVPEGPIREMIEAGAAEDKIMLIKGDRREYPDLKTTLAAGRFLDDAMDEETDWVFIPGALTQSVIGDIHPSKLKGVTFVLKDPTKIFIGATPWQQLRKRGLQVNVLENIQVAALTVNPYSPSGYSFDHRELLTAMREAVGDLPVIDVRYGEQD
;
A
#
# COMPACT_ATOMS: atom_id res chain seq x y z
N MET A 1 5.98 -29.46 2.01
CA MET A 1 5.44 -28.72 0.85
C MET A 1 5.15 -29.67 -0.31
N TYR A 2 6.07 -30.58 -0.70
CA TYR A 2 5.81 -31.63 -1.70
C TYR A 2 4.66 -32.59 -1.34
N GLU A 3 4.42 -32.88 -0.05
CA GLU A 3 3.34 -33.79 0.39
C GLU A 3 1.91 -33.23 0.20
N LEU A 4 1.75 -31.94 -0.12
CA LEU A 4 0.46 -31.28 -0.35
C LEU A 4 0.27 -30.84 -1.82
N SER A 5 1.12 -31.32 -2.72
CA SER A 5 1.03 -31.02 -4.15
C SER A 5 0.90 -32.30 -4.96
N ASP A 6 -0.04 -32.32 -5.89
CA ASP A 6 -0.22 -33.37 -6.90
C ASP A 6 0.17 -32.88 -8.32
N ALA A 7 0.73 -31.67 -8.43
CA ALA A 7 1.30 -31.14 -9.65
C ALA A 7 2.69 -31.73 -9.92
N GLY A 8 2.99 -32.01 -11.19
CA GLY A 8 4.36 -32.34 -11.61
C GLY A 8 5.20 -31.06 -11.64
N LEU A 9 6.20 -30.94 -10.77
CA LEU A 9 7.03 -29.74 -10.63
C LEU A 9 8.47 -30.01 -11.09
N GLU A 10 8.92 -29.24 -12.08
CA GLU A 10 10.33 -29.14 -12.47
C GLU A 10 10.99 -28.04 -11.63
N ILE A 11 11.99 -28.38 -10.82
CA ILE A 11 12.73 -27.39 -10.02
C ILE A 11 13.69 -26.64 -10.97
N LEU A 12 13.43 -25.36 -11.19
CA LEU A 12 14.31 -24.49 -11.98
C LEU A 12 15.45 -23.93 -11.13
N ARG A 13 15.18 -23.62 -9.86
CA ARG A 13 16.17 -23.03 -8.95
C ARG A 13 15.86 -23.31 -7.47
N MET A 14 16.89 -23.70 -6.72
CA MET A 14 16.88 -23.64 -5.26
C MET A 14 17.25 -22.22 -4.84
N THR A 15 16.37 -21.52 -4.12
CA THR A 15 16.61 -20.12 -3.76
C THR A 15 17.28 -19.99 -2.39
N ARG A 16 17.86 -18.82 -2.09
CA ARG A 16 18.36 -18.51 -0.74
C ARG A 16 17.25 -18.09 0.24
N TYR A 17 16.03 -17.90 -0.25
CA TYR A 17 14.92 -17.38 0.54
C TYR A 17 14.27 -18.48 1.36
N SER A 18 13.76 -18.13 2.53
CA SER A 18 13.09 -19.07 3.42
C SER A 18 11.85 -18.46 4.05
N THR A 19 10.90 -19.33 4.36
CA THR A 19 9.72 -19.02 5.18
C THR A 19 9.71 -19.93 6.41
N ALA A 20 8.71 -19.76 7.28
CA ALA A 20 8.47 -20.71 8.36
C ALA A 20 8.23 -22.16 7.87
N LEU A 21 7.87 -22.34 6.60
CA LEU A 21 7.66 -23.64 5.97
C LEU A 21 8.93 -24.24 5.35
N GLY A 22 10.05 -23.52 5.38
CA GLY A 22 11.33 -23.94 4.84
C GLY A 22 11.81 -23.09 3.65
N GLN A 23 12.84 -23.62 2.97
CA GLN A 23 13.47 -22.98 1.82
C GLN A 23 12.51 -22.92 0.63
N LEU A 24 12.49 -21.77 -0.05
CA LEU A 24 11.67 -21.56 -1.24
C LEU A 24 12.40 -22.07 -2.49
N MET A 25 11.61 -22.58 -3.43
CA MET A 25 12.08 -23.09 -4.72
C MET A 25 11.32 -22.38 -5.83
N LEU A 26 12.01 -22.07 -6.93
CA LEU A 26 11.36 -21.66 -8.16
C LEU A 26 11.15 -22.91 -9.02
N CYS A 27 9.88 -23.21 -9.30
CA CYS A 27 9.48 -24.40 -10.03
C CYS A 27 8.66 -24.02 -11.27
N ARG A 28 8.81 -24.80 -12.34
CA ARG A 28 7.87 -24.82 -13.47
C ARG A 28 6.88 -25.95 -13.26
N VAL A 29 5.61 -25.68 -13.52
CA VAL A 29 4.58 -26.74 -13.55
C VAL A 29 4.72 -27.49 -14.88
N ALA A 30 5.15 -28.75 -14.80
CA ALA A 30 5.28 -29.66 -15.93
C ALA A 30 4.01 -30.49 -16.15
N GLU A 31 3.27 -30.80 -15.07
CA GLU A 31 1.98 -31.51 -15.12
C GLU A 31 0.97 -30.83 -14.20
N SER A 32 -0.28 -30.71 -14.67
CA SER A 32 -1.36 -30.03 -13.95
C SER A 32 -1.65 -30.66 -12.60
N GLY A 33 -1.84 -29.82 -11.59
CA GLY A 33 -2.28 -30.20 -10.25
C GLY A 33 -2.36 -28.98 -9.33
N TYR A 34 -2.66 -29.23 -8.08
CA TYR A 34 -2.61 -28.30 -6.97
C TYR A 34 -1.18 -28.17 -6.44
N VAL A 35 -0.80 -26.95 -6.14
CA VAL A 35 0.46 -26.62 -5.49
C VAL A 35 0.22 -25.48 -4.50
N GLN A 36 0.86 -25.57 -3.34
CA GLN A 36 0.86 -24.46 -2.40
C GLN A 36 1.97 -23.49 -2.77
N ILE A 37 1.60 -22.22 -2.98
CA ILE A 37 2.55 -21.14 -3.30
C ILE A 37 2.94 -20.45 -1.99
N ALA A 38 4.22 -20.07 -1.88
CA ALA A 38 4.74 -19.27 -0.78
C ALA A 38 5.73 -18.24 -1.32
N GLY A 39 5.66 -17.03 -0.77
CA GLY A 39 6.59 -15.94 -1.07
C GLY A 39 7.54 -15.66 0.10
N PRO A 40 8.64 -14.93 -0.14
CA PRO A 40 9.54 -14.46 0.92
C PRO A 40 8.83 -13.66 2.02
N VAL A 41 9.47 -13.53 3.18
CA VAL A 41 8.86 -12.81 4.32
C VAL A 41 8.98 -11.29 4.18
N ASN A 42 10.10 -10.81 3.62
CA ASN A 42 10.38 -9.39 3.47
C ASN A 42 10.27 -8.94 2.00
N THR A 43 10.04 -7.64 1.82
CA THR A 43 9.80 -7.02 0.51
C THR A 43 11.03 -7.04 -0.40
N ALA A 44 12.24 -6.93 0.15
CA ALA A 44 13.48 -6.91 -0.64
C ALA A 44 13.76 -8.27 -1.31
N ASP A 45 13.52 -9.36 -0.56
CA ASP A 45 13.62 -10.72 -1.08
C ASP A 45 12.51 -11.02 -2.10
N HIS A 46 11.31 -10.47 -1.88
CA HIS A 46 10.22 -10.55 -2.87
C HIS A 46 10.63 -9.94 -4.20
N LYS A 47 11.20 -8.74 -4.19
CA LYS A 47 11.68 -8.07 -5.42
C LYS A 47 12.77 -8.88 -6.10
N SER A 48 13.76 -9.33 -5.33
CA SER A 48 14.86 -10.15 -5.85
C SER A 48 14.35 -11.46 -6.47
N MET A 49 13.38 -12.12 -5.84
CA MET A 49 12.75 -13.33 -6.39
C MET A 49 11.98 -13.04 -7.68
N CYS A 50 11.28 -11.91 -7.78
CA CYS A 50 10.59 -11.52 -9.01
C CYS A 50 11.59 -11.30 -10.16
N ASP A 51 12.71 -10.62 -9.89
CA ASP A 51 13.76 -10.42 -10.90
C ASP A 51 14.35 -11.77 -11.35
N GLU A 52 14.58 -12.71 -10.44
CA GLU A 52 15.00 -14.08 -10.77
C GLU A 52 13.96 -14.85 -11.61
N MET A 53 12.66 -14.64 -11.38
CA MET A 53 11.60 -15.22 -12.22
C MET A 53 11.61 -14.63 -13.63
N THR A 54 11.84 -13.32 -13.77
CA THR A 54 11.99 -12.65 -15.06
C THR A 54 13.22 -13.16 -15.82
N GLU A 55 14.35 -13.37 -15.14
CA GLU A 55 15.56 -14.01 -15.73
C GLU A 55 15.27 -15.42 -16.27
N LEU A 56 14.35 -16.14 -15.64
CA LEU A 56 13.90 -17.47 -16.08
C LEU A 56 12.86 -17.43 -17.22
N GLY A 57 12.48 -16.23 -17.68
CA GLY A 57 11.57 -16.01 -18.81
C GLY A 57 10.13 -15.70 -18.44
N ALA A 58 9.83 -15.35 -17.19
CA ALA A 58 8.49 -14.89 -16.82
C ALA A 58 8.23 -13.48 -17.37
N GLU A 59 7.16 -13.34 -18.17
CA GLU A 59 6.72 -12.06 -18.75
C GLU A 59 5.70 -11.32 -17.85
N LEU A 60 5.01 -12.07 -16.98
CA LEU A 60 4.05 -11.55 -16.02
C LEU A 60 4.21 -12.29 -14.69
N ILE A 61 4.28 -11.53 -13.61
CA ILE A 61 4.36 -12.06 -12.25
C ILE A 61 3.16 -11.53 -11.47
N LEU A 62 2.33 -12.44 -10.98
CA LEU A 62 1.21 -12.11 -10.10
C LEU A 62 1.62 -12.38 -8.66
N ILE A 63 1.54 -11.35 -7.82
CA ILE A 63 1.81 -11.48 -6.39
C ILE A 63 0.48 -11.48 -5.65
N ASP A 64 0.17 -12.57 -4.96
CA ASP A 64 -0.99 -12.63 -4.07
C ASP A 64 -0.70 -11.82 -2.79
N GLY A 65 -1.11 -10.56 -2.82
CA GLY A 65 -1.03 -9.64 -1.69
C GLY A 65 -2.27 -9.75 -0.81
N ALA A 66 -2.14 -10.38 0.35
CA ALA A 66 -3.17 -10.27 1.39
C ALA A 66 -3.37 -8.79 1.79
N VAL A 67 -4.61 -8.40 2.12
CA VAL A 67 -5.01 -7.03 2.49
C VAL A 67 -4.11 -6.40 3.57
N ASP A 68 -3.60 -7.21 4.50
CA ASP A 68 -2.74 -6.77 5.61
C ASP A 68 -1.26 -6.62 5.22
N ARG A 69 -0.87 -7.03 4.00
CA ARG A 69 0.50 -6.91 3.46
C ARG A 69 0.59 -5.81 2.41
N ARG A 70 0.13 -4.61 2.77
CA ARG A 70 0.18 -3.41 1.92
C ARG A 70 1.57 -3.12 1.34
N SER A 71 2.65 -3.53 2.00
CA SER A 71 4.02 -3.35 1.50
C SER A 71 4.30 -4.03 0.16
N ILE A 72 3.56 -5.07 -0.21
CA ILE A 72 3.67 -5.73 -1.53
C ILE A 72 3.14 -4.81 -2.64
N ALA A 73 2.15 -3.97 -2.34
CA ALA A 73 1.62 -2.97 -3.26
C ALA A 73 2.56 -1.77 -3.43
N ALA A 74 3.66 -1.68 -2.68
CA ALA A 74 4.57 -0.55 -2.77
C ALA A 74 5.20 -0.48 -4.17
N PRO A 75 5.43 0.73 -4.74
CA PRO A 75 5.98 0.89 -6.09
C PRO A 75 7.36 0.27 -6.28
N ALA A 76 8.12 0.11 -5.19
CA ALA A 76 9.41 -0.57 -5.20
C ALA A 76 9.32 -2.09 -5.45
N THR A 77 8.12 -2.69 -5.36
CA THR A 77 7.89 -4.14 -5.42
C THR A 77 7.05 -4.54 -6.62
N SER A 78 6.02 -3.75 -6.93
CA SER A 78 5.02 -4.06 -7.96
C SER A 78 4.86 -2.88 -8.91
N ASP A 79 4.81 -3.16 -10.21
CA ASP A 79 4.60 -2.15 -11.25
C ASP A 79 3.17 -1.58 -11.22
N ALA A 80 2.20 -2.45 -10.92
CA ALA A 80 0.80 -2.07 -10.75
C ALA A 80 0.10 -3.04 -9.79
N ILE A 81 -1.09 -2.64 -9.33
CA ILE A 81 -1.94 -3.48 -8.48
C ILE A 81 -3.33 -3.67 -9.06
N ILE A 82 -3.95 -4.80 -8.69
CA ILE A 82 -5.39 -5.01 -8.80
C ILE A 82 -5.94 -4.95 -7.39
N LEU A 83 -6.78 -3.96 -7.09
CA LEU A 83 -7.35 -3.81 -5.76
C LEU A 83 -8.56 -4.74 -5.61
N ALA A 84 -8.45 -5.74 -4.72
CA ALA A 84 -9.57 -6.63 -4.41
C ALA A 84 -10.40 -6.10 -3.23
N THR A 85 -11.71 -5.95 -3.45
CA THR A 85 -12.68 -5.48 -2.45
C THR A 85 -13.94 -6.34 -2.44
N GLY A 86 -14.85 -6.11 -1.50
CA GLY A 86 -16.17 -6.73 -1.50
C GLY A 86 -16.77 -6.97 -0.12
N ALA A 87 -17.64 -7.96 -0.04
CA ALA A 87 -18.43 -8.28 1.15
C ALA A 87 -17.59 -8.77 2.34
N VAL A 88 -16.29 -9.02 2.18
CA VAL A 88 -15.40 -9.28 3.32
C VAL A 88 -15.21 -8.04 4.21
N LEU A 89 -15.31 -6.83 3.65
CA LEU A 89 -15.04 -5.58 4.39
C LEU A 89 -16.21 -5.17 5.29
N SER A 90 -17.45 -5.37 4.84
CA SER A 90 -18.63 -4.97 5.59
C SER A 90 -19.92 -5.60 5.05
N ARG A 91 -20.93 -5.72 5.93
CA ARG A 91 -22.33 -5.97 5.56
C ARG A 91 -23.04 -4.78 4.93
N SER A 92 -22.46 -3.58 5.04
CA SER A 92 -23.02 -2.37 4.44
C SER A 92 -22.32 -2.07 3.12
N MET A 93 -23.05 -2.13 2.01
CA MET A 93 -22.52 -1.80 0.69
C MET A 93 -21.93 -0.39 0.66
N LYS A 94 -22.61 0.58 1.27
CA LYS A 94 -22.09 1.95 1.43
C LYS A 94 -20.71 1.98 2.09
N LYS A 95 -20.50 1.19 3.15
CA LYS A 95 -19.21 1.13 3.83
C LYS A 95 -18.14 0.46 2.96
N VAL A 96 -18.50 -0.57 2.18
CA VAL A 96 -17.57 -1.18 1.20
C VAL A 96 -17.11 -0.16 0.17
N VAL A 97 -18.05 0.62 -0.38
CA VAL A 97 -17.75 1.73 -1.32
C VAL A 97 -16.80 2.73 -0.65
N GLU A 98 -17.14 3.20 0.55
CA GLU A 98 -16.39 4.23 1.28
C GLU A 98 -14.95 3.80 1.60
N GLU A 99 -14.75 2.58 2.11
CA GLU A 99 -13.42 2.06 2.42
C GLU A 99 -12.58 1.82 1.15
N THR A 100 -13.22 1.38 0.06
CA THR A 100 -12.53 1.19 -1.24
C THR A 100 -12.08 2.52 -1.81
N LEU A 101 -12.98 3.52 -1.85
CA LEU A 101 -12.65 4.88 -2.30
C LEU A 101 -11.57 5.52 -1.45
N HIS A 102 -11.57 5.28 -0.13
CA HIS A 102 -10.53 5.78 0.75
C HIS A 102 -9.15 5.28 0.35
N ILE A 103 -9.01 3.98 0.06
CA ILE A 103 -7.73 3.40 -0.41
C ILE A 103 -7.35 3.99 -1.76
N LEU A 104 -8.28 4.07 -2.72
CA LEU A 104 -8.02 4.65 -4.05
C LEU A 104 -7.57 6.11 -3.95
N ASN A 105 -8.22 6.91 -3.10
CA ASN A 105 -7.84 8.31 -2.87
C ASN A 105 -6.44 8.44 -2.25
N ILE A 106 -6.05 7.50 -1.38
CA ILE A 106 -4.68 7.44 -0.84
C ILE A 106 -3.68 7.07 -1.95
N TYR A 107 -4.04 6.19 -2.88
CA TYR A 107 -3.18 5.80 -4.02
C TYR A 107 -3.22 6.82 -5.16
N GLN A 108 -3.96 7.92 -5.00
CA GLN A 108 -4.01 9.05 -5.92
C GLN A 108 -3.47 10.33 -5.27
N LEU A 109 -2.71 10.20 -4.18
CA LEU A 109 -2.06 11.33 -3.55
C LEU A 109 -1.07 11.99 -4.53
N PRO A 110 -0.94 13.32 -4.46
CA PRO A 110 0.03 14.03 -5.28
C PRO A 110 1.45 13.53 -4.97
N GLN A 111 2.25 13.35 -6.02
CA GLN A 111 3.67 13.12 -5.85
C GLN A 111 4.38 14.44 -5.50
N VAL A 112 5.52 14.35 -4.81
CA VAL A 112 6.40 15.51 -4.64
C VAL A 112 6.90 15.94 -6.02
N PRO A 113 6.73 17.21 -6.43
CA PRO A 113 7.21 17.67 -7.73
C PRO A 113 8.72 17.51 -7.89
N GLU A 114 9.16 17.23 -9.12
CA GLU A 114 10.58 17.23 -9.46
C GLU A 114 11.25 18.57 -9.11
N GLY A 115 12.48 18.50 -8.61
CA GLY A 115 13.29 19.67 -8.30
C GLY A 115 13.98 19.60 -6.94
N PRO A 116 14.53 20.75 -6.47
CA PRO A 116 15.43 20.79 -5.31
C PRO A 116 14.82 20.23 -4.03
N ILE A 117 13.51 20.41 -3.84
CA ILE A 117 12.81 19.90 -2.66
C ILE A 117 12.77 18.37 -2.65
N ARG A 118 12.49 17.75 -3.80
CA ARG A 118 12.45 16.29 -3.94
C ARG A 118 13.83 15.70 -3.71
N GLU A 119 14.85 16.27 -4.35
CA GLU A 119 16.25 15.86 -4.18
C GLU A 119 16.69 15.93 -2.71
N MET A 120 16.31 17.00 -2.02
CA MET A 120 16.62 17.17 -0.59
C MET A 120 15.91 16.14 0.28
N ILE A 121 14.64 15.82 -0.03
CA ILE A 121 13.89 14.77 0.68
C ILE A 121 14.55 13.40 0.46
N GLU A 122 14.83 13.05 -0.80
CA GLU A 122 15.41 11.76 -1.16
C GLU A 122 16.81 11.56 -0.55
N ALA A 123 17.65 12.59 -0.58
CA ALA A 123 18.97 12.55 0.04
C ALA A 123 18.90 12.40 1.57
N GLY A 124 17.84 12.90 2.21
CA GLY A 124 17.63 12.77 3.66
C GLY A 124 16.92 11.49 4.08
N ALA A 125 16.17 10.86 3.18
CA ALA A 125 15.39 9.66 3.46
C ALA A 125 16.25 8.43 3.82
N ALA A 126 17.53 8.43 3.43
CA ALA A 126 18.49 7.37 3.77
C ALA A 126 18.76 7.22 5.29
N GLU A 127 18.49 8.28 6.07
CA GLU A 127 18.72 8.28 7.53
C GLU A 127 17.63 7.54 8.32
N ASP A 128 16.53 7.13 7.66
CA ASP A 128 15.36 6.46 8.27
C ASP A 128 14.80 7.19 9.52
N LYS A 129 14.89 8.53 9.50
CA LYS A 129 14.42 9.43 10.57
C LYS A 129 13.40 10.41 10.04
N ILE A 130 12.53 10.88 10.93
CA ILE A 130 11.68 12.04 10.63
C ILE A 130 12.59 13.23 10.31
N MET A 131 12.25 13.94 9.25
CA MET A 131 13.02 15.08 8.76
C MET A 131 12.10 16.25 8.50
N LEU A 132 12.46 17.40 9.04
CA LEU A 132 11.80 18.68 8.80
C LEU A 132 12.60 19.43 7.74
N ILE A 133 11.90 20.11 6.84
CA ILE A 133 12.50 20.96 5.83
C ILE A 133 12.02 22.39 6.06
N LYS A 134 13.00 23.29 6.21
CA LYS A 134 12.81 24.72 6.48
C LYS A 134 13.58 25.52 5.44
N GLY A 135 12.92 25.91 4.34
CA GLY A 135 13.61 26.46 3.18
C GLY A 135 14.62 25.47 2.58
N ASP A 136 15.91 25.77 2.68
CA ASP A 136 17.03 24.95 2.19
C ASP A 136 17.71 24.09 3.28
N ARG A 137 17.18 24.10 4.50
CA ARG A 137 17.74 23.37 5.65
C ARG A 137 16.94 22.11 5.97
N ARG A 138 17.68 21.07 6.38
CA ARG A 138 17.14 19.82 6.92
C ARG A 138 17.40 19.75 8.42
N GLU A 139 16.37 19.44 9.19
CA GLU A 139 16.47 19.18 10.63
C GLU A 139 15.94 17.80 10.96
N TYR A 140 16.62 17.10 11.86
CA TYR A 140 16.27 15.75 12.31
C TYR A 140 15.93 15.81 13.79
N PRO A 141 14.64 15.93 14.17
CA PRO A 141 14.27 15.96 15.58
C PRO A 141 14.61 14.64 16.26
N ASP A 142 15.18 14.71 17.46
CA ASP A 142 15.48 13.53 18.30
C ASP A 142 14.20 13.00 18.95
N LEU A 143 13.40 12.29 18.16
CA LEU A 143 12.14 11.70 18.58
C LEU A 143 12.40 10.33 19.20
N LYS A 144 12.72 10.30 20.49
CA LYS A 144 12.74 9.05 21.26
C LYS A 144 11.30 8.48 21.32
N THR A 145 11.08 7.38 20.60
CA THR A 145 9.84 6.55 20.54
C THR A 145 9.16 6.39 21.93
N THR A 146 7.83 6.32 22.17
CA THR A 146 6.74 5.73 21.37
C THR A 146 5.31 6.08 21.92
N LEU A 147 5.10 7.14 22.70
CA LEU A 147 3.76 7.46 23.26
C LEU A 147 3.26 8.89 22.99
N ALA A 148 4.15 9.83 22.63
CA ALA A 148 3.80 11.23 22.38
C ALA A 148 4.41 11.77 21.07
N ALA A 149 4.57 10.90 20.07
CA ALA A 149 5.21 11.25 18.79
C ALA A 149 4.58 12.49 18.14
N GLY A 150 3.26 12.63 18.21
CA GLY A 150 2.56 13.80 17.67
C GLY A 150 2.87 15.11 18.39
N ARG A 151 3.03 15.10 19.72
CA ARG A 151 3.40 16.32 20.47
C ARG A 151 4.83 16.75 20.20
N PHE A 152 5.77 15.80 20.20
CA PHE A 152 7.15 16.13 19.89
C PHE A 152 7.32 16.61 18.44
N LEU A 153 6.56 16.03 17.51
CA LEU A 153 6.53 16.52 16.15
C LEU A 153 5.94 17.94 16.08
N ASP A 154 4.84 18.20 16.80
CA ASP A 154 4.29 19.56 16.91
C ASP A 154 5.31 20.55 17.47
N ASP A 155 5.99 20.20 18.56
CA ASP A 155 6.98 21.06 19.23
C ASP A 155 8.19 21.35 18.33
N ALA A 156 8.59 20.40 17.49
CA ALA A 156 9.69 20.58 16.53
C ALA A 156 9.30 21.41 15.30
N MET A 157 8.00 21.46 14.98
CA MET A 157 7.46 22.26 13.89
C MET A 157 7.25 23.72 14.32
N ASP A 158 7.65 24.63 13.44
CA ASP A 158 7.52 26.08 13.57
C ASP A 158 7.01 26.72 12.27
N GLU A 159 6.97 28.05 12.22
CA GLU A 159 6.50 28.82 11.06
C GLU A 159 7.41 28.71 9.83
N GLU A 160 8.66 28.25 10.00
CA GLU A 160 9.61 28.03 8.90
C GLU A 160 9.50 26.62 8.33
N THR A 161 8.72 25.73 8.94
CA THR A 161 8.58 24.34 8.50
C THR A 161 7.66 24.26 7.29
N ASP A 162 8.21 23.92 6.14
CA ASP A 162 7.47 23.78 4.88
C ASP A 162 7.03 22.33 4.63
N TRP A 163 7.93 21.37 4.93
CA TRP A 163 7.71 19.94 4.68
C TRP A 163 8.17 19.07 5.86
N VAL A 164 7.46 17.96 6.07
CA VAL A 164 7.80 16.93 7.06
C VAL A 164 7.86 15.57 6.35
N PHE A 165 9.05 15.00 6.24
CA PHE A 165 9.22 13.63 5.77
C PHE A 165 9.07 12.63 6.91
N ILE A 166 8.22 11.61 6.70
CA ILE A 166 7.96 10.51 7.63
C ILE A 166 8.45 9.21 6.97
N PRO A 167 9.53 8.58 7.50
CA PRO A 167 10.07 7.34 6.93
C PRO A 167 9.18 6.11 7.23
N GLY A 168 8.49 6.16 8.37
CA GLY A 168 7.66 5.07 8.90
C GLY A 168 6.18 5.19 8.56
N ALA A 169 5.36 4.48 9.33
CA ALA A 169 3.91 4.52 9.21
C ALA A 169 3.35 5.87 9.68
N LEU A 170 2.57 6.54 8.83
CA LEU A 170 1.72 7.65 9.23
C LEU A 170 0.45 7.10 9.86
N THR A 171 0.33 7.24 11.18
CA THR A 171 -0.85 6.85 11.95
C THR A 171 -1.55 8.08 12.52
N GLN A 172 -2.78 7.93 13.01
CA GLN A 172 -3.49 9.01 13.68
C GLN A 172 -2.74 9.53 14.92
N SER A 173 -1.97 8.70 15.62
CA SER A 173 -1.18 9.14 16.78
C SER A 173 0.03 10.01 16.42
N VAL A 174 0.53 9.93 15.18
CA VAL A 174 1.65 10.77 14.71
C VAL A 174 1.20 12.18 14.39
N ILE A 175 -0.03 12.39 13.91
CA ILE A 175 -0.50 13.70 13.45
C ILE A 175 -1.69 14.28 14.22
N GLY A 176 -2.35 13.47 15.06
CA GLY A 176 -3.58 13.86 15.74
C GLY A 176 -3.41 15.08 16.66
N ASP A 177 -2.24 15.16 17.31
CA ASP A 177 -1.89 16.18 18.30
C ASP A 177 -1.31 17.47 17.69
N ILE A 178 -1.09 17.51 16.37
CA ILE A 178 -0.53 18.69 15.70
C ILE A 178 -1.55 19.83 15.69
N HIS A 179 -1.10 21.02 16.09
CA HIS A 179 -1.90 22.21 16.17
C HIS A 179 -2.47 22.57 14.78
N PRO A 180 -3.78 22.87 14.65
CA PRO A 180 -4.41 23.09 13.34
C PRO A 180 -3.79 24.20 12.49
N SER A 181 -3.16 25.23 13.10
CA SER A 181 -2.46 26.27 12.35
C SER A 181 -1.20 25.76 11.66
N LYS A 182 -0.39 24.96 12.38
CA LYS A 182 0.84 24.33 11.84
C LYS A 182 0.47 23.30 10.77
N LEU A 183 -0.53 22.47 11.04
CA LEU A 183 -0.98 21.42 10.12
C LEU A 183 -1.35 21.96 8.72
N LYS A 184 -1.93 23.17 8.64
CA LYS A 184 -2.32 23.80 7.38
C LYS A 184 -1.14 24.33 6.56
N GLY A 185 -0.07 24.73 7.23
CA GLY A 185 1.11 25.34 6.60
C GLY A 185 2.13 24.33 6.10
N VAL A 186 2.02 23.06 6.48
CA VAL A 186 3.04 22.04 6.24
C VAL A 186 2.51 20.92 5.34
N THR A 187 3.35 20.45 4.43
CA THR A 187 3.09 19.25 3.64
C THR A 187 3.85 18.04 4.19
N PHE A 188 3.12 16.98 4.54
CA PHE A 188 3.71 15.72 4.98
C PHE A 188 4.10 14.88 3.77
N VAL A 189 5.27 14.27 3.81
CA VAL A 189 5.80 13.42 2.73
C VAL A 189 6.07 12.03 3.25
N LEU A 190 5.58 11.04 2.53
CA LEU A 190 5.93 9.64 2.74
C LEU A 190 6.65 9.08 1.53
N LYS A 191 7.34 7.96 1.71
CA LYS A 191 7.94 7.23 0.59
C LYS A 191 6.89 6.82 -0.45
N ASP A 192 5.78 6.26 0.03
CA ASP A 192 4.71 5.75 -0.81
C ASP A 192 3.41 5.63 0.01
N PRO A 193 2.25 5.48 -0.65
CA PRO A 193 0.95 5.42 0.01
C PRO A 193 0.77 4.23 0.98
N THR A 194 1.53 3.14 0.84
CA THR A 194 1.38 1.95 1.71
C THR A 194 1.74 2.24 3.16
N LYS A 195 2.47 3.34 3.40
CA LYS A 195 2.85 3.84 4.72
C LYS A 195 1.74 4.59 5.44
N ILE A 196 0.57 4.78 4.84
CA ILE A 196 -0.56 5.51 5.46
C ILE A 196 -1.51 4.51 6.14
N PHE A 197 -1.57 4.61 7.47
CA PHE A 197 -2.37 3.75 8.36
C PHE A 197 -3.42 4.59 9.10
N ILE A 198 -4.26 5.27 8.33
CA ILE A 198 -5.37 6.08 8.83
C ILE A 198 -6.63 5.63 8.09
N GLY A 199 -7.69 5.30 8.83
CA GLY A 199 -8.98 4.92 8.24
C GLY A 199 -9.73 6.08 7.59
N ALA A 200 -10.78 5.77 6.84
CA ALA A 200 -11.54 6.75 6.05
C ALA A 200 -12.04 7.95 6.87
N THR A 201 -12.71 7.69 8.00
CA THR A 201 -13.30 8.76 8.82
C THR A 201 -12.23 9.67 9.45
N PRO A 202 -11.20 9.16 10.16
CA PRO A 202 -10.15 10.03 10.70
C PRO A 202 -9.39 10.80 9.61
N TRP A 203 -9.15 10.16 8.46
CA TRP A 203 -8.49 10.80 7.32
C TRP A 203 -9.27 12.02 6.81
N GLN A 204 -10.58 11.87 6.58
CA GLN A 204 -11.44 12.99 6.18
C GLN A 204 -11.46 14.12 7.21
N GLN A 205 -11.46 13.80 8.51
CA GLN A 205 -11.39 14.81 9.58
C GLN A 205 -10.08 15.58 9.55
N LEU A 206 -8.95 14.89 9.34
CA LEU A 206 -7.64 15.51 9.23
C LEU A 206 -7.50 16.37 7.96
N ARG A 207 -8.01 15.90 6.83
CA ARG A 207 -8.09 16.71 5.59
C ARG A 207 -8.87 18.01 5.81
N LYS A 208 -10.02 17.96 6.50
CA LYS A 208 -10.79 19.16 6.88
C LYS A 208 -10.03 20.10 7.83
N ARG A 209 -9.13 19.57 8.66
CA ARG A 209 -8.22 20.36 9.50
C ARG A 209 -7.06 20.98 8.72
N GLY A 210 -6.86 20.61 7.45
CA GLY A 210 -5.82 21.14 6.57
C GLY A 210 -4.66 20.20 6.30
N LEU A 211 -4.76 18.91 6.62
CA LEU A 211 -3.70 17.94 6.35
C LEU A 211 -3.40 17.85 4.84
N GLN A 212 -2.16 18.19 4.48
CA GLN A 212 -1.59 18.00 3.15
C GLN A 212 -0.60 16.83 3.19
N VAL A 213 -0.72 15.91 2.24
CA VAL A 213 0.13 14.72 2.16
C VAL A 213 0.50 14.51 0.70
N ASN A 214 1.81 14.39 0.47
CA ASN A 214 2.40 13.98 -0.79
C ASN A 214 3.18 12.69 -0.58
N VAL A 215 3.49 11.99 -1.67
CA VAL A 215 4.33 10.80 -1.67
C VAL A 215 5.51 10.99 -2.63
N LEU A 216 6.63 10.30 -2.41
CA LEU A 216 7.72 10.29 -3.40
C LEU A 216 7.32 9.46 -4.61
N GLU A 217 6.87 8.23 -4.36
CA GLU A 217 6.39 7.31 -5.38
C GLU A 217 4.94 6.93 -5.13
N ASN A 218 4.15 6.86 -6.20
CA ASN A 218 2.75 6.50 -6.12
C ASN A 218 2.47 5.12 -6.73
N ILE A 219 1.35 4.52 -6.37
CA ILE A 219 0.97 3.15 -6.78
C ILE A 219 0.05 3.23 -8.00
N GLN A 220 0.41 2.51 -9.06
CA GLN A 220 -0.48 2.36 -10.20
C GLN A 220 -1.58 1.33 -9.91
N VAL A 221 -2.84 1.75 -9.95
CA VAL A 221 -3.99 0.85 -9.84
C VAL A 221 -4.47 0.51 -11.25
N ALA A 222 -4.28 -0.75 -11.68
CA ALA A 222 -4.67 -1.21 -13.01
C ALA A 222 -6.16 -1.54 -13.11
N ALA A 223 -6.73 -2.10 -12.03
CA ALA A 223 -8.14 -2.47 -11.96
C ALA A 223 -8.62 -2.60 -10.51
N LEU A 224 -9.94 -2.64 -10.34
CA LEU A 224 -10.64 -3.03 -9.14
C LEU A 224 -11.36 -4.36 -9.38
N THR A 225 -11.24 -5.30 -8.46
CA THR A 225 -12.07 -6.52 -8.47
C THR A 225 -13.03 -6.53 -7.30
N VAL A 226 -14.27 -6.94 -7.52
CA VAL A 226 -15.29 -7.06 -6.47
C VAL A 226 -15.66 -8.51 -6.23
N ASN A 227 -15.78 -8.88 -4.95
CA ASN A 227 -16.34 -10.16 -4.53
C ASN A 227 -17.62 -9.92 -3.70
N PRO A 228 -18.80 -10.28 -4.22
CA PRO A 228 -20.05 -10.09 -3.49
C PRO A 228 -20.22 -11.06 -2.33
N TYR A 229 -19.37 -12.09 -2.19
CA TYR A 229 -19.49 -13.13 -1.16
C TYR A 229 -18.54 -12.88 0.02
N SER A 230 -19.11 -12.93 1.24
CA SER A 230 -18.33 -12.90 2.48
C SER A 230 -18.07 -14.31 3.00
N PRO A 231 -16.86 -14.62 3.49
CA PRO A 231 -16.59 -15.88 4.19
C PRO A 231 -17.49 -16.11 5.40
N SER A 232 -18.07 -15.04 5.97
CA SER A 232 -19.02 -15.10 7.08
C SER A 232 -20.47 -15.45 6.67
N GLY A 233 -20.70 -15.85 5.41
CA GLY A 233 -21.97 -16.44 4.95
C GLY A 233 -23.04 -15.45 4.49
N TYR A 234 -22.71 -14.16 4.36
CA TYR A 234 -23.59 -13.17 3.72
C TYR A 234 -23.03 -12.76 2.36
N SER A 235 -23.89 -12.21 1.50
CA SER A 235 -23.49 -11.68 0.21
C SER A 235 -24.31 -10.45 -0.17
N PHE A 236 -23.76 -9.66 -1.09
CA PHE A 236 -24.52 -8.66 -1.83
C PHE A 236 -25.11 -9.26 -3.10
N ASP A 237 -26.09 -8.57 -3.69
CA ASP A 237 -26.37 -8.77 -5.10
C ASP A 237 -25.15 -8.34 -5.93
N HIS A 238 -24.74 -9.18 -6.87
CA HIS A 238 -23.49 -8.95 -7.61
C HIS A 238 -23.60 -7.74 -8.55
N ARG A 239 -24.78 -7.52 -9.15
CA ARG A 239 -25.01 -6.38 -10.05
C ARG A 239 -25.06 -5.08 -9.27
N GLU A 240 -25.73 -5.08 -8.12
CA GLU A 240 -25.78 -3.91 -7.24
C GLU A 240 -24.38 -3.51 -6.77
N LEU A 241 -23.54 -4.46 -6.33
CA LEU A 241 -22.17 -4.16 -5.91
C LEU A 241 -21.31 -3.65 -7.06
N LEU A 242 -21.38 -4.31 -8.22
CA LEU A 242 -20.62 -3.92 -9.41
C LEU A 242 -21.00 -2.51 -9.87
N THR A 243 -22.29 -2.22 -9.96
CA THR A 243 -22.82 -0.90 -10.35
C THR A 243 -22.38 0.17 -9.35
N ALA A 244 -22.59 -0.07 -8.05
CA ALA A 244 -22.21 0.88 -7.01
C ALA A 244 -20.70 1.18 -6.99
N MET A 245 -19.85 0.19 -7.29
CA MET A 245 -18.40 0.43 -7.44
C MET A 245 -18.09 1.24 -8.69
N ARG A 246 -18.63 0.87 -9.86
CA ARG A 246 -18.38 1.58 -11.14
C ARG A 246 -18.77 3.05 -11.04
N GLU A 247 -19.94 3.34 -10.48
CA GLU A 247 -20.41 4.72 -10.26
C GLU A 247 -19.47 5.51 -9.33
N ALA A 248 -18.82 4.82 -8.37
CA ALA A 248 -17.95 5.45 -7.40
C ALA A 248 -16.54 5.72 -7.92
N VAL A 249 -15.96 4.82 -8.73
CA VAL A 249 -14.53 4.85 -9.11
C VAL A 249 -14.26 5.47 -10.49
N GLY A 250 -15.30 5.79 -11.26
CA GLY A 250 -15.17 6.42 -12.58
C GLY A 250 -14.60 5.45 -13.62
N ASP A 251 -13.53 5.87 -14.31
CA ASP A 251 -12.96 5.15 -15.46
C ASP A 251 -12.10 3.92 -15.10
N LEU A 252 -11.86 3.67 -13.80
CA LEU A 252 -11.09 2.51 -13.37
C LEU A 252 -11.88 1.21 -13.68
N PRO A 253 -11.29 0.23 -14.40
CA PRO A 253 -11.97 -1.03 -14.69
C PRO A 253 -12.43 -1.74 -13.41
N VAL A 254 -13.69 -2.15 -13.36
CA VAL A 254 -14.28 -2.91 -12.25
C VAL A 254 -14.78 -4.27 -12.74
N ILE A 255 -14.23 -5.33 -12.16
CA ILE A 255 -14.49 -6.72 -12.57
C ILE A 255 -15.09 -7.49 -11.38
N ASP A 256 -16.23 -8.16 -11.58
CA ASP A 256 -16.71 -9.16 -10.63
C ASP A 256 -15.88 -10.44 -10.75
N VAL A 257 -15.30 -10.91 -9.65
CA VAL A 257 -14.38 -12.08 -9.69
C VAL A 257 -15.04 -13.38 -10.15
N ARG A 258 -16.38 -13.47 -10.08
CA ARG A 258 -17.15 -14.65 -10.47
C ARG A 258 -17.84 -14.48 -11.82
N TYR A 259 -18.36 -13.29 -12.11
CA TYR A 259 -19.22 -13.02 -13.27
C TYR A 259 -18.55 -12.12 -14.33
N GLY A 260 -17.34 -11.62 -14.08
CA GLY A 260 -16.60 -10.76 -14.99
C GLY A 260 -17.17 -9.33 -15.06
N GLU A 261 -17.13 -8.72 -16.25
CA GLU A 261 -17.65 -7.38 -16.49
C GLU A 261 -19.13 -7.34 -16.88
N GLN A 262 -19.81 -8.49 -16.93
CA GLN A 262 -21.15 -8.60 -17.50
C GLN A 262 -22.20 -7.89 -16.66
N ASP A 263 -23.09 -7.15 -17.34
CA ASP A 263 -24.23 -6.44 -16.75
C ASP A 263 -25.35 -7.34 -16.24
#